data_AF-A0A2D5U961-F1
#
_entry.id   AF-A0A2D5U961-F1
#
_cell.length_a   1.000
_cell.length_b   1.000
_cell.length_c   1.000
_cell.angle_alpha   90.00
_cell.angle_beta   90.00
_cell.angle_gamma   90.00
#
_symmetry.space_group_name_H-M   'P 1'
#
loop_
_entity.id
_entity.type
_entity.pdbx_description
1 polymer ?
#
loop_
_entity_poly.entity_id
_entity_poly.type
_entity_poly.pdbx_seq_one_letter_code
_entity_poly.pdbx_strand_id
1 'polypeptide(L)'
;MVMAMPINATEAEDQALYIKRLKYEYDNRTFAYLGMKKAAHVLQDEPAGVFYQAYYDLEVVNQQIYTRSAVALNFDYKAGWFTRFRGHAGGFAAHFITFSPESLIRIIVPYIPKLEQLRDLAEPRYQAFFDYVVAQEQAQLEASQVAKTDGWEQGAVVLRAFVDRIDIDKVAASSDEQ
;
A
#
# COMPACT_ATOMS: atom_id res chain seq x y z
N MET A 1 -17.65 24.20 29.52
CA MET A 1 -16.30 24.79 29.49
C MET A 1 -15.48 23.95 28.52
N VAL A 2 -15.36 24.37 27.27
CA VAL A 2 -14.53 23.67 26.28
C VAL A 2 -13.14 24.26 26.46
N MET A 3 -12.21 23.51 27.04
CA MET A 3 -10.81 23.93 27.03
C MET A 3 -10.36 23.88 25.57
N ALA A 4 -10.15 25.06 24.97
CA ALA A 4 -9.49 25.16 23.69
C ALA A 4 -8.09 24.55 23.88
N MET A 5 -7.82 23.45 23.19
CA MET A 5 -6.48 22.89 23.15
C MET A 5 -5.54 23.93 22.53
N PRO A 6 -4.31 24.06 23.04
CA PRO A 6 -3.32 24.94 22.42
C PRO A 6 -3.11 24.48 20.98
N ILE A 7 -3.04 25.42 20.04
CA ILE A 7 -2.86 25.19 18.59
C ILE A 7 -1.70 24.22 18.31
N ASN A 8 -0.66 24.22 19.16
CA ASN A 8 0.51 23.36 19.04
C ASN A 8 0.28 21.89 19.47
N ALA A 9 -0.71 21.61 20.33
CA ALA A 9 -0.98 20.23 20.76
C ALA A 9 -1.64 19.41 19.65
N THR A 10 -2.55 20.03 18.89
CA THR A 10 -3.15 19.40 17.70
C THR A 10 -2.11 19.17 16.62
N GLU A 11 -1.20 20.13 16.37
CA GLU A 11 -0.11 19.95 15.40
C GLU A 11 0.86 18.83 15.80
N ALA A 12 1.19 18.70 17.09
CA ALA A 12 2.06 17.64 17.59
C ALA A 12 1.38 16.25 17.54
N GLU A 13 0.09 16.19 17.86
CA GLU A 13 -0.72 14.96 17.77
C GLU A 13 -0.90 14.53 16.31
N ASP A 14 -1.17 15.48 15.41
CA ASP A 14 -1.30 15.26 13.96
C ASP A 14 0.02 14.79 13.35
N GLN A 15 1.15 15.39 13.75
CA GLN A 15 2.48 14.94 13.32
C GLN A 15 2.79 13.52 13.81
N ALA A 16 2.47 13.21 15.07
CA ALA A 16 2.67 11.86 15.61
C ALA A 16 1.78 10.82 14.90
N LEU A 17 0.54 11.20 14.58
CA LEU A 17 -0.38 10.36 13.83
C LEU A 17 0.08 10.14 12.38
N TYR A 18 0.55 11.20 11.71
CA TYR A 18 1.14 11.15 10.37
C TYR A 18 2.30 10.16 10.32
N ILE A 19 3.31 10.31 11.19
CA ILE A 19 4.48 9.42 11.21
C ILE A 19 4.08 7.96 11.51
N LYS A 20 3.14 7.75 12.43
CA LYS A 20 2.62 6.40 12.74
C LYS A 20 1.94 5.76 11.54
N ARG A 21 1.10 6.51 10.81
CA ARG A 21 0.38 6.02 9.64
C ARG A 21 1.31 5.79 8.46
N LEU A 22 2.24 6.72 8.22
CA LEU A 22 3.26 6.60 7.18
C LEU A 22 4.11 5.34 7.40
N LYS A 23 4.57 5.11 8.64
CA LYS A 23 5.30 3.89 8.98
C LYS A 23 4.49 2.63 8.71
N TYR A 24 3.22 2.61 9.13
CA TYR A 24 2.35 1.47 8.92
C TYR A 24 2.17 1.19 7.42
N GLU A 25 2.03 2.23 6.61
CA GLU A 25 1.86 2.09 5.17
C GLU A 25 3.13 1.54 4.48
N TYR A 26 4.33 2.01 4.85
CA TYR A 26 5.57 1.41 4.34
C TYR A 26 5.77 -0.05 4.78
N ASP A 27 5.40 -0.38 6.03
CA ASP A 27 5.39 -1.77 6.51
C ASP A 27 4.39 -2.62 5.69
N ASN A 28 3.21 -2.08 5.40
CA ASN A 28 2.15 -2.72 4.63
C ASN A 28 2.57 -2.98 3.16
N ARG A 29 3.15 -2.00 2.47
CA ARG A 29 3.66 -2.18 1.09
C ARG A 29 4.79 -3.19 1.01
N THR A 30 5.68 -3.21 2.00
CA THR A 30 6.73 -4.24 2.09
C THR A 30 6.11 -5.64 2.24
N PHE A 31 5.10 -5.76 3.12
CA PHE A 31 4.38 -7.01 3.31
C PHE A 31 3.64 -7.45 2.04
N ALA A 32 2.92 -6.53 1.39
CA ALA A 32 2.20 -6.77 0.15
C ALA A 32 3.16 -7.25 -0.95
N TYR A 33 4.29 -6.57 -1.16
CA TYR A 33 5.30 -6.98 -2.15
C TYR A 33 5.79 -8.42 -1.92
N LEU A 34 6.18 -8.76 -0.68
CA LEU A 34 6.67 -10.11 -0.37
C LEU A 34 5.56 -11.17 -0.48
N GLY A 35 4.35 -10.84 0.00
CA GLY A 35 3.19 -11.71 -0.06
C GLY A 35 2.77 -12.01 -1.50
N MET A 36 2.59 -10.97 -2.32
CA MET A 36 2.18 -11.09 -3.71
C MET A 36 3.26 -11.74 -4.57
N LYS A 37 4.56 -11.45 -4.32
CA LYS A 37 5.66 -12.18 -4.98
C LYS A 37 5.54 -13.68 -4.80
N LYS A 38 5.30 -14.11 -3.56
CA LYS A 38 5.16 -15.53 -3.24
C LYS A 38 3.88 -16.11 -3.84
N ALA A 39 2.75 -15.42 -3.73
CA ALA A 39 1.47 -15.87 -4.25
C ALA A 39 1.52 -16.02 -5.78
N ALA A 40 2.06 -15.02 -6.49
CA ALA A 40 2.27 -15.06 -7.93
C ALA A 40 3.11 -16.28 -8.35
N HIS A 41 4.20 -16.56 -7.63
CA HIS A 41 5.04 -17.72 -7.91
C HIS A 41 4.33 -19.06 -7.66
N VAL A 42 3.65 -19.21 -6.52
CA VAL A 42 3.01 -20.48 -6.14
C VAL A 42 1.77 -20.77 -6.99
N LEU A 43 1.05 -19.73 -7.43
CA LEU A 43 -0.21 -19.86 -8.17
C LEU A 43 -0.04 -19.69 -9.68
N GLN A 44 1.18 -19.63 -10.19
CA GLN A 44 1.46 -19.34 -11.61
C GLN A 44 0.70 -20.25 -12.59
N ASP A 45 0.43 -21.49 -12.19
CA ASP A 45 -0.25 -22.52 -12.99
C ASP A 45 -1.75 -22.65 -12.64
N GLU A 46 -2.26 -21.84 -11.71
CA GLU A 46 -3.65 -21.83 -11.26
C GLU A 46 -4.45 -20.69 -11.92
N PRO A 47 -5.79 -20.79 -12.02
CA PRO A 47 -6.63 -19.71 -12.56
C PRO A 47 -6.47 -18.36 -11.83
N ALA A 48 -6.12 -18.39 -10.54
CA ALA A 48 -5.87 -17.19 -9.75
C ALA A 48 -4.49 -16.55 -10.01
N GLY A 49 -3.56 -17.29 -10.63
CA GLY A 49 -2.17 -16.85 -10.84
C GLY A 49 -2.07 -15.53 -11.58
N VAL A 50 -2.91 -15.33 -12.60
CA VAL A 50 -2.97 -14.10 -13.41
C VAL A 50 -3.27 -12.85 -12.58
N PHE A 51 -4.15 -12.96 -11.59
CA PHE A 51 -4.50 -11.88 -10.67
C PHE A 51 -3.35 -11.57 -9.72
N TYR A 52 -2.77 -12.60 -9.11
CA TYR A 52 -1.67 -12.43 -8.17
C TYR A 52 -0.39 -11.94 -8.84
N GLN A 53 -0.14 -12.33 -10.09
CA GLN A 53 0.93 -11.77 -10.89
C GLN A 53 0.70 -10.28 -11.16
N ALA A 54 -0.50 -9.89 -11.60
CA ALA A 54 -0.82 -8.47 -11.84
C ALA A 54 -0.72 -7.63 -10.56
N TYR A 55 -1.13 -8.18 -9.41
CA TYR A 55 -0.96 -7.52 -8.12
C TYR A 55 0.53 -7.41 -7.78
N TYR A 56 1.32 -8.48 -7.96
CA TYR A 56 2.75 -8.41 -7.75
C TYR A 56 3.44 -7.36 -8.63
N ASP A 57 3.04 -7.23 -9.89
CA ASP A 57 3.58 -6.23 -10.82
C ASP A 57 3.27 -4.80 -10.34
N LEU A 58 2.05 -4.55 -9.82
CA LEU A 58 1.74 -3.30 -9.12
C LEU A 58 2.68 -3.07 -7.94
N GLU A 59 2.93 -4.08 -7.11
CA GLU A 59 3.84 -3.93 -5.98
C GLU A 59 5.30 -3.66 -6.39
N VAL A 60 5.75 -4.18 -7.54
CA VAL A 60 7.07 -3.83 -8.10
C VAL A 60 7.14 -2.33 -8.43
N VAL A 61 6.08 -1.77 -9.01
CA VAL A 61 6.00 -0.32 -9.29
C VAL A 61 5.92 0.48 -7.99
N ASN A 62 5.11 0.04 -7.01
CA ASN A 62 5.04 0.63 -5.69
C ASN A 62 6.43 0.72 -5.04
N GLN A 63 7.24 -0.34 -5.08
CA GLN A 63 8.58 -0.30 -4.50
C GLN A 63 9.44 0.84 -5.06
N GLN A 64 9.33 1.13 -6.36
CA GLN A 64 10.07 2.24 -6.98
C GLN A 64 9.57 3.60 -6.47
N ILE A 65 8.25 3.81 -6.49
CA ILE A 65 7.63 5.06 -6.04
C ILE A 65 7.93 5.32 -4.57
N TYR A 66 7.72 4.33 -3.70
CA TYR A 66 7.93 4.46 -2.27
C TYR A 66 9.40 4.66 -1.91
N THR A 67 10.33 4.01 -2.61
CA THR A 67 11.76 4.23 -2.38
C THR A 67 12.17 5.65 -2.70
N ARG A 68 11.70 6.21 -3.83
CA ARG A 68 11.95 7.61 -4.19
C ARG A 68 11.30 8.57 -3.20
N SER A 69 10.03 8.33 -2.86
CA SER A 69 9.28 9.17 -1.94
C SER A 69 9.87 9.17 -0.52
N ALA A 70 10.42 8.07 -0.03
CA ALA A 70 11.04 8.02 1.30
C ALA A 70 12.19 9.03 1.44
N VAL A 71 12.97 9.23 0.37
CA VAL A 71 14.04 10.22 0.32
C VAL A 71 13.48 11.63 0.41
N ALA A 72 12.49 11.97 -0.42
CA ALA A 72 11.86 13.29 -0.43
C ALA A 72 11.17 13.62 0.90
N LEU A 73 10.52 12.63 1.51
CA LEU A 73 9.86 12.76 2.82
C LEU A 73 10.85 12.86 4.00
N ASN A 74 12.16 12.76 3.75
CA ASN A 74 13.21 12.62 4.79
C ASN A 74 12.86 11.54 5.82
N PHE A 75 12.27 10.44 5.34
CA PHE A 75 11.78 9.36 6.18
C PHE A 75 12.82 8.24 6.17
N ASP A 76 13.67 8.18 7.21
CA ASP A 76 14.64 7.08 7.45
C ASP A 76 13.88 5.80 7.84
N TYR A 77 13.15 5.25 6.87
CA TYR A 77 12.41 4.01 7.03
C TYR A 77 13.39 2.85 7.08
N LYS A 78 13.67 2.40 8.30
CA LYS A 78 14.28 1.10 8.54
C LYS A 78 13.17 0.10 8.67
N ALA A 79 13.02 -0.76 7.64
CA ALA A 79 12.09 -1.87 7.71
C ALA A 79 12.31 -2.65 9.00
N GLY A 80 11.37 -2.54 9.94
CA GLY A 80 11.44 -3.17 11.28
C GLY A 80 11.29 -4.70 11.24
N TRP A 81 11.42 -5.28 10.05
CA TRP A 81 11.12 -6.66 9.71
C TRP A 81 12.26 -7.61 10.12
N PHE A 82 13.51 -7.14 10.13
CA PHE A 82 14.65 -8.00 10.46
C PHE A 82 14.61 -8.57 11.88
N THR A 83 13.92 -7.93 12.83
CA THR A 83 13.81 -8.41 14.22
C THR A 83 12.53 -9.20 14.52
N ARG A 84 11.44 -9.02 13.76
CA ARG A 84 10.18 -9.74 14.01
C ARG A 84 10.03 -11.06 13.24
N PHE A 85 10.74 -11.25 12.12
CA PHE A 85 10.51 -12.38 11.23
C PHE A 85 11.41 -13.60 11.46
N ARG A 86 12.44 -13.46 12.32
CA ARG A 86 13.34 -14.56 12.68
C ARG A 86 12.71 -15.62 13.60
N GLY A 87 11.46 -15.44 14.05
CA GLY A 87 10.78 -16.35 14.98
C GLY A 87 9.82 -17.38 14.36
N HIS A 88 9.33 -17.22 13.13
CA HIS A 88 8.19 -18.02 12.62
C HIS A 88 8.27 -18.43 11.14
N ALA A 89 9.47 -18.72 10.62
CA ALA A 89 9.63 -19.16 9.23
C ALA A 89 8.88 -20.49 8.90
N GLY A 90 8.55 -21.32 9.90
CA GLY A 90 7.83 -22.59 9.70
C GLY A 90 6.30 -22.49 9.62
N GLY A 91 5.69 -21.43 10.20
CA GLY A 91 4.22 -21.31 10.29
C GLY A 91 3.58 -20.36 9.27
N PHE A 92 4.36 -19.41 8.74
CA PHE A 92 3.87 -18.35 7.85
C PHE A 92 3.59 -18.85 6.42
N ALA A 93 4.26 -19.94 6.02
CA ALA A 93 4.26 -20.38 4.65
C ALA A 93 3.00 -21.15 4.21
N ALA A 94 2.24 -21.74 5.14
CA ALA A 94 1.12 -22.61 4.81
C ALA A 94 -0.27 -21.93 4.90
N HIS A 95 -0.39 -20.78 5.57
CA HIS A 95 -1.70 -20.17 5.87
C HIS A 95 -2.10 -18.98 4.98
N PHE A 96 -1.15 -18.39 4.23
CA PHE A 96 -1.36 -17.13 3.49
C PHE A 96 -1.13 -17.23 1.97
N ILE A 97 -1.13 -18.42 1.38
CA ILE A 97 -0.80 -18.57 -0.05
C ILE A 97 -1.96 -18.14 -0.97
N THR A 98 -3.20 -18.07 -0.50
CA THR A 98 -4.36 -17.71 -1.34
C THR A 98 -5.41 -16.92 -0.54
N PHE A 99 -5.33 -15.60 -0.54
CA PHE A 99 -6.51 -14.82 -0.13
C PHE A 99 -7.62 -15.03 -1.17
N SER A 100 -8.85 -15.27 -0.72
CA SER A 100 -9.98 -15.14 -1.64
C SER A 100 -10.19 -13.65 -1.94
N PRO A 101 -10.90 -13.29 -3.04
CA PRO A 101 -11.25 -11.91 -3.32
C PRO A 101 -12.01 -11.27 -2.15
N GLU A 102 -12.89 -12.01 -1.47
CA GLU A 102 -13.60 -11.55 -0.27
C GLU A 102 -12.67 -11.24 0.89
N SER A 103 -11.62 -12.04 1.08
CA SER A 103 -10.65 -11.81 2.14
C SER A 103 -9.85 -10.53 1.86
N LEU A 104 -9.44 -10.30 0.61
CA LEU A 104 -8.79 -9.04 0.21
C LEU A 104 -9.71 -7.84 0.44
N ILE A 105 -10.97 -7.90 -0.02
CA ILE A 105 -11.96 -6.84 0.19
C ILE A 105 -12.11 -6.51 1.69
N ARG A 106 -12.23 -7.54 2.55
CA ARG A 106 -12.36 -7.34 4.00
C ARG A 106 -11.15 -6.66 4.65
N ILE A 107 -9.96 -6.86 4.09
CA ILE A 107 -8.72 -6.21 4.57
C ILE A 107 -8.65 -4.77 4.06
N ILE A 108 -8.95 -4.56 2.77
CA ILE A 108 -8.74 -3.28 2.08
C ILE A 108 -9.78 -2.22 2.49
N VAL A 109 -11.07 -2.57 2.55
CA VAL A 109 -12.17 -1.63 2.85
C VAL A 109 -11.91 -0.78 4.12
N PRO A 110 -11.57 -1.35 5.29
CA PRO A 110 -11.30 -0.56 6.48
C PRO A 110 -9.93 0.17 6.46
N TYR A 111 -9.10 -0.09 5.45
CA TYR A 111 -7.79 0.52 5.30
C TYR A 111 -7.83 1.83 4.51
N ILE A 112 -8.68 1.94 3.48
CA ILE A 112 -8.80 3.15 2.65
C ILE A 112 -9.01 4.43 3.49
N PRO A 113 -9.94 4.50 4.47
CA PRO A 113 -10.11 5.71 5.28
C PRO A 113 -8.87 6.09 6.11
N LYS A 114 -8.01 5.10 6.43
CA LYS A 114 -6.76 5.34 7.14
C LYS A 114 -5.70 5.97 6.23
N LEU A 115 -5.73 5.64 4.94
CA LEU A 115 -4.89 6.25 3.92
C LEU A 115 -5.39 7.64 3.54
N GLU A 116 -6.70 7.84 3.45
CA GLU A 116 -7.29 9.17 3.26
C GLU A 116 -6.89 10.10 4.40
N GLN A 117 -6.95 9.64 5.65
CA GLN A 117 -6.45 10.45 6.78
C GLN A 117 -4.94 10.70 6.69
N LEU A 118 -4.14 9.72 6.25
CA LEU A 118 -2.70 9.93 6.06
C LEU A 118 -2.43 11.01 4.99
N ARG A 119 -3.19 10.98 3.89
CA ARG A 119 -3.14 12.01 2.84
C ARG A 119 -3.53 13.38 3.38
N ASP A 120 -4.62 13.48 4.13
CA ASP A 120 -5.11 14.76 4.63
C ASP A 120 -4.18 15.38 5.69
N LEU A 121 -3.35 14.57 6.35
CA LEU A 121 -2.30 15.00 7.29
C LEU A 121 -0.98 15.38 6.59
N ALA A 122 -0.82 15.05 5.31
CA ALA A 122 0.43 15.24 4.60
C ALA A 122 0.66 16.71 4.20
N GLU A 123 1.93 17.08 4.05
CA GLU A 123 2.27 18.39 3.50
C GLU A 123 1.78 18.52 2.04
N PRO A 124 1.18 19.66 1.63
CA PRO A 124 0.61 19.83 0.29
C PRO A 124 1.60 19.57 -0.86
N ARG A 125 2.89 19.80 -0.65
CA ARG A 125 3.93 19.52 -1.67
C ARG A 125 4.07 18.04 -2.02
N TYR A 126 3.61 17.13 -1.15
CA TYR A 126 3.65 15.68 -1.39
C TYR A 126 2.29 15.10 -1.78
N GLN A 127 1.30 15.97 -2.07
CA GLN A 127 -0.08 15.55 -2.32
C GLN A 127 -0.18 14.50 -3.42
N ALA A 128 0.56 14.65 -4.53
CA ALA A 128 0.53 13.69 -5.63
C ALA A 128 0.91 12.25 -5.19
N PHE A 129 1.87 12.12 -4.29
CA PHE A 129 2.25 10.81 -3.73
C PHE A 129 1.13 10.24 -2.85
N PHE A 130 0.53 11.04 -1.97
CA PHE A 130 -0.51 10.54 -1.08
C PHE A 130 -1.85 10.30 -1.79
N ASP A 131 -2.16 11.06 -2.83
CA ASP A 131 -3.27 10.76 -3.76
C ASP A 131 -3.04 9.42 -4.43
N TYR A 132 -1.80 9.15 -4.88
CA TYR A 132 -1.42 7.85 -5.42
C TYR A 132 -1.56 6.72 -4.39
N VAL A 133 -1.14 6.93 -3.13
CA VAL A 133 -1.30 5.95 -2.04
C VAL A 133 -2.77 5.54 -1.86
N VAL A 134 -3.70 6.49 -1.90
CA VAL A 134 -5.13 6.18 -1.82
C VAL A 134 -5.61 5.49 -3.10
N ALA A 135 -5.21 6.00 -4.27
CA ALA A 135 -5.66 5.48 -5.56
C ALA A 135 -5.22 4.02 -5.80
N GLN A 136 -4.00 3.63 -5.41
CA GLN A 136 -3.57 2.24 -5.54
C GLN A 136 -4.43 1.28 -4.69
N GLU A 137 -4.82 1.70 -3.49
CA GLU A 137 -5.59 0.85 -2.57
C GLU A 137 -7.03 0.72 -3.06
N GLN A 138 -7.57 1.79 -3.64
CA GLN A 138 -8.85 1.76 -4.35
C GLN A 138 -8.82 0.84 -5.58
N ALA A 139 -7.75 0.88 -6.37
CA ALA A 139 -7.59 -0.03 -7.51
C ALA A 139 -7.48 -1.51 -7.07
N GLN A 140 -6.78 -1.79 -5.96
CA GLN A 140 -6.72 -3.12 -5.36
C GLN A 140 -8.09 -3.59 -4.86
N LEU A 141 -8.90 -2.67 -4.28
CA LEU A 141 -10.27 -2.97 -3.88
C LEU A 141 -11.14 -3.30 -5.08
N GLU A 142 -11.15 -2.44 -6.10
CA GLU A 142 -11.91 -2.61 -7.33
C GLU A 142 -11.54 -3.94 -8.00
N ALA A 143 -10.25 -4.20 -8.17
CA ALA A 143 -9.75 -5.44 -8.74
C ALA A 143 -10.23 -6.67 -7.95
N SER A 144 -10.24 -6.59 -6.62
CA SER A 144 -10.74 -7.67 -5.76
C SER A 144 -12.26 -7.85 -5.88
N GLN A 145 -13.03 -6.76 -6.04
CA GLN A 145 -14.48 -6.82 -6.25
C GLN A 145 -14.84 -7.40 -7.63
N VAL A 146 -14.09 -7.03 -8.66
CA VAL A 146 -14.22 -7.58 -10.01
C VAL A 146 -13.80 -9.04 -10.02
N ALA A 147 -12.68 -9.40 -9.36
CA ALA A 147 -12.25 -10.80 -9.24
C ALA A 147 -13.32 -11.69 -8.59
N LYS A 148 -14.03 -11.14 -7.59
CA LYS A 148 -15.14 -11.82 -6.92
C LYS A 148 -16.35 -12.05 -7.85
N THR A 149 -16.70 -11.04 -8.64
CA THR A 149 -17.94 -11.03 -9.43
C THR A 149 -17.77 -11.69 -10.78
N ASP A 150 -16.66 -11.35 -11.46
CA ASP A 150 -16.44 -11.65 -12.87
C ASP A 150 -15.28 -12.63 -13.10
N GLY A 151 -14.47 -12.88 -12.07
CA GLY A 151 -13.37 -13.84 -12.10
C GLY A 151 -11.98 -13.21 -12.10
N TRP A 152 -10.97 -14.03 -11.79
CA TRP A 152 -9.60 -13.60 -11.54
C TRP A 152 -8.96 -12.81 -12.68
N GLU A 153 -9.20 -13.21 -13.93
CA GLU A 153 -8.64 -12.51 -15.10
C GLU A 153 -9.18 -11.07 -15.19
N GLN A 154 -10.48 -10.87 -14.96
CA GLN A 154 -11.10 -9.55 -15.00
C GLN A 154 -10.56 -8.65 -13.88
N GLY A 155 -10.35 -9.20 -12.68
CA GLY A 155 -9.66 -8.48 -11.62
C GLY A 155 -8.22 -8.11 -11.99
N ALA A 156 -7.51 -9.01 -12.68
CA ALA A 156 -6.14 -8.75 -13.14
C ALA A 156 -6.10 -7.60 -14.17
N VAL A 157 -7.09 -7.51 -15.06
CA VAL A 157 -7.22 -6.42 -16.03
C VAL A 157 -7.32 -5.06 -15.34
N VAL A 158 -8.06 -4.95 -14.23
CA VAL A 158 -8.15 -3.70 -13.45
C VAL A 158 -6.77 -3.28 -12.94
N LEU A 159 -6.00 -4.20 -12.34
CA LEU A 159 -4.67 -3.92 -11.83
C LEU A 159 -3.70 -3.51 -12.93
N ARG A 160 -3.68 -4.23 -14.06
CA ARG A 160 -2.83 -3.91 -15.21
C ARG A 160 -3.18 -2.53 -15.79
N ALA A 161 -4.46 -2.24 -15.96
CA ALA A 161 -4.92 -0.95 -16.46
C ALA A 161 -4.57 0.21 -15.51
N PHE A 162 -4.56 -0.03 -14.20
CA PHE A 162 -4.06 0.95 -13.23
C PHE A 162 -2.56 1.16 -13.38
N VAL A 163 -1.77 0.08 -13.43
CA VAL A 163 -0.31 0.13 -13.61
C VAL A 163 0.09 0.88 -14.88
N ASP A 164 -0.58 0.62 -16.01
CA ASP A 164 -0.29 1.25 -17.30
C ASP A 164 -0.49 2.78 -17.29
N ARG A 165 -1.27 3.30 -16.34
CA ARG A 165 -1.53 4.75 -16.19
C ARG A 165 -0.57 5.43 -15.22
N ILE A 166 0.27 4.67 -14.52
CA ILE A 166 1.21 5.22 -13.54
C ILE A 166 2.35 5.90 -14.28
N ASP A 167 2.47 7.21 -14.07
CA ASP A 167 3.66 7.97 -14.40
C ASP A 167 4.47 8.15 -13.11
N ILE A 168 5.49 7.31 -12.92
CA ILE A 168 6.30 7.26 -11.68
C ILE A 168 6.90 8.63 -11.37
N ASP A 169 7.33 9.38 -12.39
CA ASP A 169 7.98 10.68 -12.21
C ASP A 169 6.98 11.77 -11.77
N LYS A 170 5.69 11.58 -12.02
CA LYS A 170 4.63 12.50 -11.55
C LYS A 170 4.11 12.17 -10.16
N VAL A 171 4.15 10.90 -9.75
CA VAL A 171 3.54 10.45 -8.47
C VAL A 171 4.56 10.23 -7.36
N ALA A 172 5.81 9.94 -7.69
CA ALA A 172 6.86 9.90 -6.68
C ALA A 172 7.06 11.30 -6.10
N ALA A 173 7.16 11.40 -4.77
CA ALA A 173 7.50 12.67 -4.16
C ALA A 173 8.92 13.05 -4.61
N SER A 174 9.08 14.27 -5.12
CA SER A 174 10.36 14.82 -5.51
C SER A 174 10.87 15.80 -4.44
N SER A 175 12.19 15.93 -4.40
CA SER A 175 12.88 16.91 -3.54
C SER A 175 12.98 18.29 -4.20
N ASP A 176 12.39 18.46 -5.39
CA ASP A 176 12.63 19.62 -6.25
C ASP A 176 12.04 20.91 -5.64
N GLU A 177 12.98 21.68 -5.07
CA GLU A 177 13.10 23.13 -4.87
C GLU A 177 11.85 23.97 -4.52
N GLN A 178 11.89 24.52 -3.31
CA GLN A 178 11.78 25.98 -3.17
C GLN A 178 13.16 26.60 -3.36
#